data_AF-A0A914RWD5-F1
#
_entry.id   AF-A0A914RWD5-F1
#
_cell.length_a   1.000
_cell.length_b   1.000
_cell.length_c   1.000
_cell.angle_alpha   90.00
_cell.angle_beta   90.00
_cell.angle_gamma   90.00
#
_symmetry.space_group_name_H-M   'P 1'
#
loop_
_entity.id
_entity.type
_entity.pdbx_description
1 polymer ?
#
loop_
_entity_poly.entity_id
_entity_poly.type
_entity_poly.pdbx_seq_one_letter_code
_entity_poly.pdbx_strand_id
1 'polypeptide(L)'
;MPLSIFAYVVYGGSMNSSVIDSVQISWIRYTADLAIAVHCILALLIMINPINQQVENIFHVPHVFCVKRVIIRTIDLAAVLLVALTIPDFTPFMNLFGSTTIPISCITLPTLCNLWFNAAVFDEQIKDWKIPSIKEVWERSPKAKIAWTIVINRAKSRSVVTIVCAVIGCYMAITDFALVTFIPPCYVQPFLSRDYSELVGDAINCCGRHKNILAHGNSSTCRDPLQPIIWNTSWLSEL
;
A
#
# COMPACT_ATOMS: atom_id res chain seq x y z
N MET A 1 4.81 -11.24 6.33
CA MET A 1 5.18 -11.08 7.76
C MET A 1 6.38 -11.92 8.23
N PRO A 2 6.90 -13.00 7.59
CA PRO A 2 8.13 -13.63 8.08
C PRO A 2 9.40 -12.82 7.76
N LEU A 3 9.43 -12.18 6.58
CA LEU A 3 10.56 -11.40 6.09
C LEU A 3 10.81 -10.13 6.93
N SER A 4 9.75 -9.44 7.34
CA SER A 4 9.80 -8.26 8.20
C SER A 4 10.31 -8.58 9.61
N ILE A 5 9.87 -9.71 10.18
CA ILE A 5 10.35 -10.20 11.48
C ILE A 5 11.83 -10.54 11.39
N PHE A 6 12.24 -11.26 10.35
CA PHE A 6 13.64 -11.60 10.13
C PHE A 6 14.51 -10.34 9.96
N ALA A 7 14.07 -9.39 9.13
CA ALA A 7 14.75 -8.11 8.94
C ALA A 7 14.87 -7.33 10.26
N TYR A 8 13.81 -7.27 11.07
CA TYR A 8 13.85 -6.61 12.38
C TYR A 8 14.79 -7.31 13.36
N VAL A 9 14.84 -8.65 13.36
CA VAL A 9 15.79 -9.41 14.20
C VAL A 9 17.25 -9.13 13.80
N VAL A 10 17.50 -8.95 12.50
CA VAL A 10 18.85 -8.73 11.96
C VAL A 10 19.29 -7.26 12.04
N TYR A 11 18.44 -6.30 11.71
CA TYR A 11 18.78 -4.86 11.63
C TYR A 11 18.29 -4.04 12.84
N GLY A 12 17.41 -4.61 13.67
CA GLY A 12 16.88 -3.95 14.86
C GLY A 12 16.20 -2.61 14.54
N GLY A 13 16.49 -1.61 15.38
CA GLY A 13 15.97 -0.25 15.23
C GLY A 13 16.70 0.62 14.18
N SER A 14 17.70 0.09 13.47
CA SER A 14 18.47 0.82 12.44
C SER A 14 17.93 0.57 11.02
N MET A 15 16.69 0.07 10.90
CA MET A 15 16.07 -0.30 9.63
C MET A 15 15.37 0.90 8.98
N ASN A 16 15.59 1.12 7.68
CA ASN A 16 14.85 2.09 6.87
C ASN A 16 13.40 1.66 6.63
N SER A 17 12.55 2.59 6.18
CA SER A 17 11.18 2.30 5.72
C SER A 17 11.14 1.21 4.64
N SER A 18 12.20 1.12 3.83
CA SER A 18 12.48 0.03 2.90
C SER A 18 13.57 -0.90 3.43
N VAL A 19 13.26 -2.20 3.51
CA VAL A 19 14.21 -3.25 3.94
C VAL A 19 15.44 -3.30 3.03
N ILE A 20 15.27 -3.02 1.74
CA ILE A 20 16.33 -3.09 0.73
C ILE A 20 17.40 -2.01 0.96
N ASP A 21 17.01 -0.82 1.40
CA ASP A 21 17.94 0.25 1.74
C ASP A 21 18.73 -0.04 3.03
N SER A 22 18.27 -1.01 3.83
CA SER A 22 18.97 -1.47 5.02
C SER A 22 20.05 -2.52 4.70
N VAL A 23 20.03 -3.11 3.49
CA VAL A 23 21.01 -4.11 3.06
C VAL A 23 22.32 -3.44 2.66
N GLN A 24 23.37 -3.72 3.42
CA GLN A 24 24.72 -3.15 3.22
C GLN A 24 25.46 -3.73 2.01
N ILE A 25 25.06 -4.92 1.53
CA ILE A 25 25.76 -5.62 0.44
C ILE A 25 25.32 -5.04 -0.91
N SER A 26 26.21 -4.29 -1.57
CA SER A 26 25.90 -3.52 -2.77
C SER A 26 25.36 -4.37 -3.93
N TRP A 27 25.92 -5.55 -4.20
CA TRP A 27 25.48 -6.40 -5.32
C TRP A 27 24.07 -6.97 -5.10
N ILE A 28 23.73 -7.32 -3.85
CA ILE A 28 22.40 -7.82 -3.48
C ILE A 28 21.38 -6.70 -3.61
N ARG A 29 21.73 -5.50 -3.12
CA ARG A 29 20.89 -4.30 -3.22
C ARG A 29 20.55 -3.97 -4.67
N TYR A 30 21.55 -3.83 -5.55
CA TYR A 30 21.32 -3.54 -6.97
C TYR A 30 20.50 -4.61 -7.68
N THR A 31 20.72 -5.88 -7.36
CA THR A 31 19.95 -6.99 -7.96
C THR A 31 18.48 -6.96 -7.50
N ALA A 32 18.24 -6.70 -6.22
CA ALA A 32 16.89 -6.59 -5.66
C ALA A 32 16.15 -5.38 -6.24
N ASP A 33 16.82 -4.22 -6.33
CA ASP A 33 16.25 -3.00 -6.92
C ASP A 33 15.89 -3.20 -8.39
N LEU A 34 16.77 -3.84 -9.17
CA LEU A 34 16.49 -4.17 -10.57
C LEU A 34 15.32 -5.15 -10.70
N ALA A 35 15.28 -6.21 -9.88
CA ALA A 35 14.20 -7.19 -9.91
C ALA A 35 12.84 -6.57 -9.58
N ILE A 36 12.80 -5.67 -8.60
CA ILE A 36 11.59 -4.93 -8.22
C ILE A 36 11.20 -3.94 -9.32
N ALA A 37 12.15 -3.22 -9.91
CA ALA A 37 11.88 -2.33 -11.03
C ALA A 37 11.25 -3.08 -12.21
N VAL A 38 11.82 -4.22 -12.61
CA VAL A 38 11.28 -5.06 -13.70
C VAL A 38 9.89 -5.61 -13.33
N HIS A 39 9.72 -6.12 -12.11
CA HIS A 39 8.42 -6.60 -11.63
C HIS A 39 7.35 -5.49 -11.67
N CYS A 40 7.66 -4.30 -11.16
CA CYS A 40 6.75 -3.18 -11.10
C CYS A 40 6.40 -2.65 -12.50
N ILE A 41 7.35 -2.58 -13.43
CA ILE A 41 7.07 -2.19 -14.82
C ILE A 41 6.10 -3.17 -15.47
N LEU A 42 6.38 -4.48 -15.36
CA LEU A 42 5.51 -5.50 -15.93
C LEU A 42 4.12 -5.49 -15.27
N ALA A 43 4.06 -5.38 -13.94
CA ALA A 43 2.81 -5.31 -13.20
C ALA A 43 1.99 -4.08 -13.60
N LEU A 44 2.61 -2.92 -13.76
CA LEU A 44 1.94 -1.68 -14.20
C LEU A 44 1.34 -1.86 -15.60
N LEU A 45 2.06 -2.46 -16.54
CA LEU A 45 1.55 -2.72 -17.89
C LEU A 45 0.33 -3.66 -17.88
N ILE A 46 0.32 -4.67 -17.01
CA ILE A 46 -0.81 -5.60 -16.89
C ILE A 46 -2.01 -4.92 -16.20
N MET A 47 -1.76 -4.15 -15.12
CA MET A 47 -2.83 -3.51 -14.35
C MET A 47 -3.49 -2.33 -15.08
N ILE A 48 -2.74 -1.59 -15.89
CA ILE A 48 -3.29 -0.43 -16.62
C ILE A 48 -4.22 -0.86 -17.76
N ASN A 49 -4.08 -2.07 -18.30
CA ASN A 49 -4.90 -2.54 -19.42
C ASN A 49 -6.41 -2.63 -19.10
N PRO A 50 -6.86 -3.29 -18.01
CA PRO A 50 -8.27 -3.28 -17.62
C PRO A 50 -8.76 -1.89 -17.21
N ILE A 51 -7.91 -1.04 -16.61
CA ILE A 51 -8.26 0.35 -16.26
C ILE A 51 -8.58 1.13 -17.53
N ASN A 52 -7.71 1.06 -18.52
CA ASN A 52 -7.94 1.67 -19.83
C ASN A 52 -9.23 1.18 -20.49
N GLN A 53 -9.55 -0.11 -20.38
CA GLN A 53 -10.81 -0.65 -20.92
C GLN A 53 -12.04 -0.13 -20.16
N GLN A 54 -11.97 0.05 -18.84
CA GLN A 54 -13.05 0.64 -18.06
C GLN A 54 -13.27 2.11 -18.40
N VAL A 55 -12.18 2.89 -18.52
CA VAL A 55 -12.22 4.29 -18.93
C VAL A 55 -12.78 4.42 -20.36
N GLU A 56 -12.31 3.59 -21.30
CA GLU A 56 -12.85 3.54 -22.67
C GLU A 56 -14.36 3.25 -22.70
N ASN A 57 -14.85 2.37 -21.83
CA ASN A 57 -16.27 2.05 -21.72
C ASN A 57 -17.08 3.23 -21.14
N ILE A 58 -16.57 3.90 -20.11
CA ILE A 58 -17.20 5.10 -19.52
C ILE A 58 -17.32 6.22 -20.56
N PHE A 59 -16.28 6.43 -21.37
CA PHE A 59 -16.26 7.42 -22.44
C PHE A 59 -16.90 6.93 -23.76
N HIS A 60 -17.52 5.73 -23.76
CA HIS A 60 -18.19 5.12 -24.91
C HIS A 60 -17.34 5.15 -26.20
N VAL A 61 -16.04 4.85 -26.07
CA VAL A 61 -15.11 4.91 -27.20
C VAL A 61 -15.31 3.67 -28.08
N PRO A 62 -15.55 3.81 -29.39
CA PRO A 62 -15.72 2.66 -30.27
C PRO A 62 -14.45 1.81 -30.33
N HIS A 63 -14.60 0.48 -30.36
CA HIS A 63 -13.50 -0.50 -30.32
C HIS A 63 -12.62 -0.57 -31.58
N VAL A 64 -12.75 0.41 -32.49
CA VAL A 64 -11.89 0.55 -33.67
C VAL A 64 -10.61 1.31 -33.34
N PHE A 65 -9.55 1.11 -34.13
CA PHE A 65 -8.33 1.91 -34.03
C PHE A 65 -8.64 3.37 -34.35
N CYS A 66 -8.79 4.18 -33.30
CA CYS A 66 -9.09 5.61 -33.40
C CYS A 66 -8.03 6.38 -32.61
N VAL A 67 -7.68 7.58 -33.08
CA VAL A 67 -6.81 8.53 -32.37
C VAL A 67 -7.34 8.81 -30.96
N LYS A 68 -8.67 8.78 -30.77
CA LYS A 68 -9.32 8.90 -29.45
C LYS A 68 -8.84 7.85 -28.44
N ARG A 69 -8.60 6.61 -28.87
CA ARG A 69 -8.10 5.51 -28.00
C ARG A 69 -6.66 5.79 -27.53
N VAL A 70 -5.81 6.30 -28.42
CA VAL A 70 -4.41 6.65 -28.09
C VAL A 70 -4.38 7.82 -27.10
N ILE A 71 -5.21 8.84 -27.31
CA ILE A 71 -5.32 9.98 -26.41
C ILE A 71 -5.76 9.53 -25.00
N ILE A 72 -6.82 8.74 -24.89
CA ILE A 72 -7.33 8.27 -23.59
C ILE A 72 -6.27 7.48 -22.82
N ARG A 73 -5.58 6.54 -23.49
CA ARG A 73 -4.51 5.75 -22.84
C ARG A 73 -3.30 6.58 -22.42
N THR A 74 -2.98 7.61 -23.21
CA THR A 74 -1.88 8.53 -22.88
C THR A 74 -2.24 9.42 -21.70
N ILE A 75 -3.49 9.91 -21.63
CA ILE A 75 -4.01 10.69 -20.51
C ILE A 75 -4.05 9.85 -19.23
N ASP A 76 -4.52 8.60 -19.30
CA ASP A 76 -4.58 7.69 -18.14
C ASP A 76 -3.17 7.43 -17.57
N LEU A 77 -2.21 7.08 -18.42
CA LEU A 77 -0.82 6.88 -18.00
C LEU A 77 -0.18 8.18 -17.48
N ALA A 78 -0.47 9.33 -18.10
CA ALA A 78 0.02 10.62 -17.64
C ALA A 78 -0.58 11.01 -16.27
N ALA A 79 -1.84 10.69 -16.01
CA ALA A 79 -2.47 10.91 -14.72
C ALA A 79 -1.83 10.05 -13.62
N VAL A 80 -1.59 8.76 -13.90
CA VAL A 80 -0.87 7.87 -12.98
C VAL A 80 0.54 8.39 -12.70
N LEU A 81 1.26 8.85 -13.73
CA LEU A 81 2.60 9.44 -13.58
C LEU A 81 2.57 10.72 -12.73
N LEU A 82 1.56 11.58 -12.92
CA LEU A 82 1.40 12.80 -12.14
C LEU A 82 1.18 12.48 -10.66
N VAL A 83 0.31 11.52 -10.35
CA VAL A 83 0.09 11.06 -8.97
C VAL A 83 1.38 10.49 -8.37
N ALA A 84 2.12 9.70 -9.15
CA ALA A 84 3.39 9.12 -8.71
C ALA A 84 4.47 10.17 -8.41
N LEU A 85 4.49 11.30 -9.14
CA LEU A 85 5.42 12.40 -8.90
C LEU A 85 4.98 13.34 -7.76
N THR A 86 3.68 13.33 -7.42
CA THR A 86 3.10 14.23 -6.42
C THR A 86 3.21 13.67 -5.00
N ILE A 87 3.15 12.34 -4.84
CA ILE A 87 3.17 11.69 -3.52
C ILE A 87 4.59 11.16 -3.26
N PRO A 88 5.40 11.85 -2.43
CA PRO A 88 6.78 11.43 -2.16
C PRO A 88 6.84 10.14 -1.34
N ASP A 89 5.84 9.90 -0.48
CA ASP A 89 5.76 8.73 0.39
C ASP A 89 4.48 7.92 0.14
N PHE A 90 4.62 6.77 -0.53
CA PHE A 90 3.48 5.87 -0.79
C PHE A 90 3.09 4.99 0.41
N THR A 91 3.92 4.90 1.44
CA THR A 91 3.71 3.99 2.57
C THR A 91 2.45 4.30 3.38
N PRO A 92 2.20 5.54 3.85
CA PRO A 92 0.96 5.86 4.57
C PRO A 92 -0.28 5.67 3.68
N PHE A 93 -0.19 6.03 2.39
CA PHE A 93 -1.25 5.86 1.42
C PHE A 93 -1.61 4.38 1.22
N MET A 94 -0.61 3.52 0.99
CA MET A 94 -0.82 2.07 0.84
C MET A 94 -1.37 1.45 2.14
N ASN A 95 -0.94 1.90 3.32
CA ASN A 95 -1.46 1.43 4.60
C ASN A 95 -2.94 1.82 4.79
N LEU A 96 -3.33 3.02 4.36
CA LEU A 96 -4.72 3.49 4.41
C LEU A 96 -5.62 2.68 3.47
N PHE A 97 -5.23 2.53 2.20
CA PHE A 97 -5.98 1.74 1.23
C PHE A 97 -6.02 0.25 1.61
N GLY A 98 -4.89 -0.28 2.10
CA GLY A 98 -4.78 -1.66 2.57
C GLY A 98 -5.68 -1.95 3.76
N SER A 99 -5.71 -1.07 4.76
CA SER A 99 -6.53 -1.27 5.96
C SER A 99 -8.02 -1.12 5.70
N THR A 100 -8.44 -0.33 4.72
CA THR A 100 -9.86 -0.10 4.39
C THR A 100 -10.39 -1.07 3.36
N THR A 101 -9.67 -1.29 2.26
CA THR A 101 -10.17 -2.03 1.09
C THR A 101 -9.99 -3.53 1.24
N ILE A 102 -8.88 -3.99 1.81
CA ILE A 102 -8.57 -5.43 1.92
C ILE A 102 -9.60 -6.16 2.80
N PRO A 103 -10.03 -5.65 3.97
CA PRO A 103 -11.06 -6.32 4.74
C PRO A 103 -12.40 -6.42 4.00
N ILE A 104 -12.77 -5.38 3.26
CA ILE A 104 -14.02 -5.35 2.48
C ILE A 104 -13.95 -6.39 1.35
N SER A 105 -12.85 -6.44 0.60
CA SER A 105 -12.71 -7.33 -0.55
C SER A 105 -12.41 -8.78 -0.18
N CYS A 106 -11.69 -9.04 0.91
CA CYS A 106 -11.30 -10.40 1.30
C CYS A 106 -12.27 -11.06 2.30
N ILE A 107 -13.04 -10.28 3.07
CA ILE A 107 -13.97 -10.83 4.08
C ILE A 107 -15.41 -10.58 3.67
N THR A 108 -15.78 -9.32 3.40
CA THR A 108 -17.17 -8.97 3.12
C THR A 108 -17.64 -9.51 1.77
N LEU A 109 -16.85 -9.30 0.71
CA LEU A 109 -17.26 -9.71 -0.64
C LEU A 109 -17.40 -11.24 -0.80
N PRO A 110 -16.45 -12.09 -0.35
CA PRO A 110 -16.56 -13.54 -0.53
C PRO A 110 -17.66 -14.14 0.36
N THR A 111 -17.87 -13.61 1.57
CA THR A 111 -18.96 -14.07 2.45
C THR A 111 -20.32 -13.68 1.88
N LEU A 112 -20.44 -12.47 1.31
CA LEU A 112 -21.64 -12.03 0.62
C LEU A 112 -21.87 -12.90 -0.61
N CYS A 113 -20.94 -12.96 -1.57
CA CYS A 113 -21.11 -13.78 -2.77
C CYS A 113 -21.43 -15.25 -2.44
N ASN A 114 -20.79 -15.86 -1.44
CA ASN A 114 -21.10 -17.24 -1.03
C ASN A 114 -22.55 -17.40 -0.53
N LEU A 115 -23.08 -16.44 0.23
CA LEU A 115 -24.50 -16.45 0.65
C LEU A 115 -25.44 -16.34 -0.55
N TRP A 116 -25.13 -15.43 -1.48
CA TRP A 116 -25.95 -15.22 -2.67
C TRP A 116 -25.93 -16.44 -3.61
N PHE A 117 -24.77 -17.09 -3.79
CA PHE A 117 -24.67 -18.33 -4.57
C PHE A 117 -25.41 -19.51 -3.91
N ASN A 118 -25.36 -19.66 -2.59
CA ASN A 118 -26.10 -20.73 -1.90
C ASN A 118 -27.63 -20.52 -1.91
N ALA A 119 -28.09 -19.28 -2.04
CA ALA A 119 -29.51 -18.94 -2.10
C ALA A 119 -30.06 -18.83 -3.53
N ALA A 120 -29.19 -18.93 -4.55
CA ALA A 120 -29.60 -18.90 -5.95
C ALA A 120 -30.36 -20.20 -6.28
N VAL A 121 -31.51 -20.05 -6.93
CA VAL A 121 -32.37 -21.15 -7.37
C VAL A 121 -32.40 -21.15 -8.90
N PHE A 122 -32.29 -22.33 -9.48
CA PHE A 122 -32.44 -22.52 -10.92
C PHE A 122 -33.92 -22.51 -11.28
N ASP A 123 -34.33 -21.58 -12.15
CA ASP A 123 -35.70 -21.49 -12.62
C ASP A 123 -35.84 -22.33 -13.91
N GLU A 124 -36.61 -23.42 -13.83
CA GLU A 124 -36.78 -24.38 -14.93
C GLU A 124 -37.56 -23.77 -16.12
N GLN A 125 -38.35 -22.71 -15.89
CA GLN A 125 -39.11 -22.05 -16.96
C GLN A 125 -38.25 -21.10 -17.81
N ILE A 126 -37.20 -20.52 -17.22
CA ILE A 126 -36.34 -19.51 -17.86
C ILE A 126 -34.97 -20.11 -18.24
N LYS A 127 -34.64 -21.32 -17.75
CA LYS A 127 -33.33 -21.98 -17.92
C LYS A 127 -32.13 -21.13 -17.45
N ASP A 128 -32.37 -20.18 -16.56
CA ASP A 128 -31.36 -19.28 -16.01
C ASP A 128 -31.43 -19.26 -14.48
N TRP A 129 -30.30 -18.89 -13.87
CA TRP A 129 -30.19 -18.70 -12.43
C TRP A 129 -30.83 -17.39 -12.03
N LYS A 130 -31.91 -17.43 -11.26
CA LYS A 130 -32.57 -16.22 -10.75
C LYS A 130 -31.72 -15.64 -9.62
N ILE A 131 -31.24 -14.41 -9.79
CA ILE A 131 -30.53 -13.66 -8.75
C ILE A 131 -31.51 -13.41 -7.59
N PRO A 132 -31.29 -13.98 -6.40
CA PRO A 132 -32.26 -13.92 -5.31
C PRO A 132 -32.31 -12.52 -4.71
N SER A 133 -33.49 -11.98 -4.37
CA SER A 133 -33.55 -10.70 -3.64
C SER A 133 -33.09 -10.88 -2.19
N ILE A 134 -32.60 -9.82 -1.52
CA ILE A 134 -32.08 -9.85 -0.14
C ILE A 134 -33.09 -10.49 0.83
N LYS A 135 -34.39 -10.25 0.59
CA LYS A 135 -35.50 -10.85 1.36
C LYS A 135 -35.61 -12.36 1.13
N GLU A 136 -35.50 -12.80 -0.13
CA GLU A 136 -35.54 -14.21 -0.49
C GLU A 136 -34.31 -14.97 0.02
N VAL A 137 -33.14 -14.32 0.09
CA VAL A 137 -31.92 -14.90 0.68
C VAL A 137 -32.11 -15.18 2.18
N TRP A 138 -32.76 -14.26 2.90
CA TRP A 138 -33.01 -14.39 4.34
C TRP A 138 -34.04 -15.47 4.66
N GLU A 139 -35.09 -15.57 3.85
CA GLU A 139 -36.17 -16.54 4.07
C GLU A 139 -35.78 -17.97 3.65
N ARG A 140 -35.01 -18.12 2.57
CA ARG A 140 -34.69 -19.44 1.98
C ARG A 140 -33.40 -20.06 2.49
N SER A 141 -32.45 -19.28 3.00
CA SER A 141 -31.19 -19.85 3.45
C SER A 141 -31.39 -20.67 4.75
N PRO A 142 -30.83 -21.90 4.85
CA PRO A 142 -31.03 -22.73 6.03
C PRO A 142 -30.42 -22.05 7.26
N LYS A 143 -31.18 -21.98 8.36
CA LYS A 143 -30.78 -21.31 9.61
C LYS A 143 -29.43 -21.78 10.14
N ALA A 144 -28.99 -23.02 9.84
CA ALA A 144 -27.67 -23.54 10.19
C ALA A 144 -26.52 -22.96 9.32
N LYS A 145 -26.71 -22.73 8.02
CA LYS A 145 -25.70 -22.05 7.16
C LYS A 145 -25.72 -20.55 7.38
N ILE A 146 -26.90 -19.94 7.56
CA ILE A 146 -27.00 -18.55 8.01
C ILE A 146 -26.33 -18.43 9.38
N ALA A 147 -26.61 -19.32 10.33
CA ALA A 147 -25.95 -19.32 11.63
C ALA A 147 -24.45 -19.58 11.51
N TRP A 148 -23.96 -20.42 10.59
CA TRP A 148 -22.52 -20.62 10.37
C TRP A 148 -21.84 -19.38 9.78
N THR A 149 -22.44 -18.73 8.78
CA THR A 149 -21.93 -17.48 8.19
C THR A 149 -22.09 -16.30 9.14
N ILE A 150 -23.18 -16.24 9.90
CA ILE A 150 -23.38 -15.34 11.03
C ILE A 150 -22.39 -15.69 12.13
N VAL A 151 -22.03 -16.92 12.43
CA VAL A 151 -21.02 -17.28 13.45
C VAL A 151 -19.61 -17.01 12.96
N ILE A 152 -19.33 -17.04 11.67
CA ILE A 152 -18.04 -16.56 11.12
C ILE A 152 -17.99 -15.02 11.19
N ASN A 153 -19.09 -14.32 10.84
CA ASN A 153 -19.20 -12.86 10.94
C ASN A 153 -19.47 -12.35 12.38
N ARG A 154 -19.95 -13.21 13.29
CA ARG A 154 -20.33 -12.95 14.71
C ARG A 154 -19.55 -13.78 15.71
N ALA A 155 -18.54 -14.54 15.28
CA ALA A 155 -17.35 -14.73 16.08
C ALA A 155 -16.79 -13.32 16.25
N LYS A 156 -17.38 -12.57 17.20
CA LYS A 156 -17.06 -11.18 17.51
C LYS A 156 -15.54 -11.04 17.54
N SER A 157 -14.85 -12.02 18.10
CA SER A 157 -13.39 -12.08 18.15
C SER A 157 -12.67 -11.94 16.79
N ARG A 158 -13.17 -12.45 15.63
CA ARG A 158 -12.43 -12.39 14.35
C ARG A 158 -12.76 -11.17 13.49
N SER A 159 -14.04 -10.81 13.39
CA SER A 159 -14.48 -9.58 12.70
C SER A 159 -14.14 -8.33 13.52
N VAL A 160 -14.31 -8.35 14.84
CA VAL A 160 -13.89 -7.24 15.71
C VAL A 160 -12.37 -7.10 15.69
N VAL A 161 -11.58 -8.18 15.72
CA VAL A 161 -10.11 -8.05 15.56
C VAL A 161 -9.75 -7.44 14.21
N THR A 162 -10.42 -7.83 13.12
CA THR A 162 -10.12 -7.23 11.80
C THR A 162 -10.54 -5.77 11.73
N ILE A 163 -11.72 -5.41 12.23
CA ILE A 163 -12.22 -4.04 12.25
C ILE A 163 -11.37 -3.18 13.20
N VAL A 164 -11.01 -3.69 14.38
CA VAL A 164 -10.16 -2.98 15.35
C VAL A 164 -8.75 -2.81 14.78
N CYS A 165 -8.14 -3.83 14.18
CA CYS A 165 -6.85 -3.70 13.51
C CYS A 165 -6.92 -2.75 12.30
N ALA A 166 -8.03 -2.75 11.55
CA ALA A 166 -8.24 -1.82 10.44
C ALA A 166 -8.41 -0.38 10.93
N VAL A 167 -9.16 -0.16 12.02
CA VAL A 167 -9.34 1.15 12.64
C VAL A 167 -8.02 1.67 13.23
N ILE A 168 -7.27 0.82 13.92
CA ILE A 168 -5.93 1.17 14.44
C ILE A 168 -4.98 1.48 13.27
N GLY A 169 -4.93 0.63 12.24
CA GLY A 169 -4.08 0.85 11.07
C GLY A 169 -4.44 2.11 10.29
N CYS A 170 -5.73 2.40 10.15
CA CYS A 170 -6.24 3.62 9.55
C CYS A 170 -5.86 4.84 10.39
N TYR A 171 -6.03 4.77 11.71
CA TYR A 171 -5.62 5.84 12.63
C TYR A 171 -4.12 6.13 12.52
N MET A 172 -3.27 5.10 12.57
CA MET A 172 -1.82 5.24 12.42
C MET A 172 -1.44 5.83 11.05
N ALA A 173 -2.07 5.37 9.97
CA ALA A 173 -1.82 5.90 8.64
C ALA A 173 -2.24 7.37 8.49
N ILE A 174 -3.36 7.76 9.11
CA ILE A 174 -3.84 9.15 9.13
C ILE A 174 -2.90 10.04 9.95
N THR A 175 -2.43 9.57 11.11
CA THR A 175 -1.48 10.34 11.92
C THR A 175 -0.16 10.51 11.19
N ASP A 176 0.32 9.47 10.50
CA ASP A 176 1.53 9.56 9.69
C ASP A 176 1.33 10.52 8.51
N PHE A 177 0.17 10.50 7.84
CA PHE A 177 -0.16 11.43 6.75
C PHE A 177 -0.35 12.88 7.22
N ALA A 178 -0.87 13.11 8.43
CA ALA A 178 -1.10 14.45 8.96
C ALA A 178 0.16 15.10 9.55
N LEU A 179 1.14 14.29 9.98
CA LEU A 179 2.36 14.75 10.63
C LEU A 179 3.58 14.80 9.69
N VAL A 180 3.47 14.34 8.43
CA VAL A 180 4.53 14.55 7.45
C VAL A 180 4.71 16.04 7.16
N THR A 181 5.89 16.55 7.48
CA THR A 181 6.35 17.82 6.95
C THR A 181 6.43 17.67 5.43
N PHE A 182 5.60 18.43 4.70
CA PHE A 182 5.53 18.35 3.24
C PHE A 182 6.90 18.62 2.62
N ILE A 183 7.59 17.55 2.23
CA ILE A 183 8.77 17.63 1.37
C ILE A 183 8.24 18.10 0.01
N PRO A 184 8.76 19.21 -0.55
CA PRO A 184 8.24 19.75 -1.81
C PRO A 184 8.39 18.71 -2.93
N PRO A 185 7.37 18.57 -3.81
CA PRO A 185 7.39 17.54 -4.84
C PRO A 185 8.53 17.78 -5.84
N CYS A 186 9.07 16.70 -6.39
CA CYS A 186 10.31 16.70 -7.17
C CYS A 186 10.30 17.64 -8.39
N TYR A 187 9.13 17.94 -8.95
CA TYR A 187 8.99 18.88 -10.08
C TYR A 187 9.10 20.37 -9.68
N VAL A 188 8.99 20.68 -8.39
CA VAL A 188 9.15 22.05 -7.84
C VAL A 188 10.55 22.29 -7.29
N GLN A 189 11.29 21.22 -6.97
CA GLN A 189 12.67 21.30 -6.45
C GLN A 189 13.64 22.11 -7.33
N PRO A 190 13.59 22.05 -8.68
CA PRO A 190 14.46 22.88 -9.52
C PRO A 190 14.22 24.39 -9.38
N PHE A 191 13.03 24.79 -8.92
CA PHE A 191 12.65 26.19 -8.70
C PHE A 191 12.85 26.64 -7.26
N LEU A 192 13.22 25.71 -6.37
CA LEU A 192 13.43 25.93 -4.95
C LEU A 192 14.90 25.63 -4.62
N SER A 193 15.80 26.49 -5.09
CA SER A 193 17.24 26.42 -4.83
C SER A 193 17.51 26.59 -3.33
N ARG A 194 17.69 25.47 -2.62
CA ARG A 194 18.31 25.43 -1.28
C ARG A 194 19.68 24.78 -1.41
N ASP A 195 20.70 25.46 -0.90
CA ASP A 195 22.08 24.95 -0.80
C ASP A 195 22.13 23.72 0.13
N TYR A 196 22.10 22.52 -0.44
CA TYR A 196 22.31 21.25 0.25
C TYR A 196 23.81 20.96 0.42
N SER A 197 24.54 21.79 1.16
CA SER A 197 25.97 21.54 1.44
C SER A 197 26.30 21.10 2.87
N GLU A 198 25.34 21.07 3.81
CA GLU A 198 25.65 20.72 5.20
C GLU A 198 24.55 19.88 5.89
N LEU A 199 24.28 18.64 5.46
CA LEU A 199 23.69 17.63 6.37
C LEU A 199 23.64 16.18 5.83
N VAL A 200 24.65 15.71 5.10
CA VAL A 200 24.77 14.26 4.82
C VAL A 200 26.03 13.74 5.49
N GLY A 201 25.99 13.68 6.83
CA GLY A 201 26.72 12.63 7.52
C GLY A 201 26.00 11.33 7.21
N ASP A 202 26.53 10.55 6.26
CA ASP A 202 25.90 9.32 5.77
C ASP A 202 25.91 8.27 6.89
N ALA A 203 24.88 8.33 7.75
CA ALA A 203 24.74 7.44 8.89
C ALA A 203 24.48 6.02 8.38
N ILE A 204 25.40 5.12 8.68
CA ILE A 204 25.39 3.73 8.23
C ILE A 204 24.36 2.90 9.02
N ASN A 205 23.68 1.98 8.32
CA ASN A 205 22.74 1.05 8.94
C ASN A 205 23.52 -0.03 9.68
N CYS A 206 23.23 -0.30 10.95
CA CYS A 206 24.01 -1.24 11.75
C CYS A 206 23.31 -2.60 11.91
N CYS A 207 24.10 -3.68 11.93
CA CYS A 207 23.61 -5.06 11.96
C CYS A 207 23.75 -5.69 13.35
N GLY A 208 22.77 -6.50 13.73
CA GLY A 208 22.77 -7.37 14.91
C GLY A 208 22.30 -6.70 16.20
N ARG A 209 22.03 -7.52 17.23
CA ARG A 209 21.59 -7.10 18.57
C ARG A 209 22.55 -6.12 19.26
N HIS A 210 23.83 -6.13 18.86
CA HIS A 210 24.88 -5.27 19.38
C HIS A 210 25.27 -4.13 18.42
N LYS A 211 24.54 -3.92 17.31
CA LYS A 211 24.82 -2.88 16.29
C LYS A 211 26.28 -2.94 15.80
N ASN A 212 26.76 -4.13 15.50
CA ASN A 212 28.13 -4.31 15.05
C ASN A 212 28.29 -3.72 13.64
N ILE A 213 29.27 -2.83 13.49
CA ILE A 213 29.60 -2.21 12.21
C ILE A 213 30.36 -3.23 11.37
N LEU A 214 29.77 -3.65 10.26
CA LEU A 214 30.43 -4.44 9.22
C LEU A 214 30.46 -3.61 7.94
N ALA A 215 31.25 -2.53 7.92
CA ALA A 215 31.48 -1.76 6.70
C ALA A 215 32.90 -1.20 6.64
N HIS A 216 33.51 -1.38 5.46
CA HIS A 216 34.80 -0.88 5.03
C HIS A 216 34.66 0.61 4.69
N GLY A 217 34.78 1.50 5.68
CA GLY A 217 34.63 2.95 5.50
C GLY A 217 34.74 3.71 6.83
N ASN A 218 35.21 4.97 6.77
CA ASN A 218 35.69 5.76 7.91
C ASN A 218 34.59 6.49 8.72
N SER A 219 33.30 6.14 8.57
CA SER A 219 32.21 6.74 9.34
C SER A 219 31.79 5.83 10.51
N SER A 220 31.87 6.35 11.73
CA SER A 220 31.82 5.57 12.98
C SER A 220 30.47 5.60 13.72
N THR A 221 29.41 6.17 13.15
CA THR A 221 28.13 6.34 13.85
C THR A 221 26.99 5.55 13.21
N CYS A 222 26.39 4.66 14.00
CA CYS A 222 25.16 3.94 13.68
C CYS A 222 23.95 4.88 13.72
N ARG A 223 23.05 4.78 12.74
CA ARG A 223 21.76 5.50 12.77
C ARG A 223 20.88 4.98 13.91
N ASP A 224 20.57 5.84 14.89
CA ASP A 224 19.69 5.55 16.02
C ASP A 224 18.26 6.05 15.76
N PRO A 225 17.21 5.21 16.01
CA PRO A 225 15.81 5.60 15.84
C PRO A 225 15.32 6.63 16.87
N LEU A 226 16.14 6.95 17.88
CA LEU A 226 15.88 7.96 18.91
C LEU A 226 16.61 9.29 18.67
N GLN A 227 17.21 9.50 17.50
CA GLN A 227 17.45 10.87 17.04
C GLN A 227 16.18 11.34 16.32
N PRO A 228 15.28 12.09 17.00
CA PRO A 228 14.52 13.07 16.24
C PRO A 228 15.53 13.91 15.48
N ILE A 229 15.12 14.46 14.35
CA ILE A 229 15.76 15.65 13.81
C ILE A 229 15.86 16.63 14.99
N ILE A 230 17.03 16.69 15.63
CA ILE A 230 17.30 17.64 16.70
C ILE A 230 17.27 18.95 15.96
N TRP A 231 16.13 19.63 16.06
CA TRP A 231 16.05 21.06 15.91
C TRP A 231 17.27 21.61 16.60
N ASN A 232 18.15 22.24 15.83
CA ASN A 232 19.22 23.04 16.38
C ASN A 232 18.53 24.12 17.23
N THR A 233 18.40 23.87 18.53
CA THR A 233 17.85 24.82 19.50
C THR A 233 18.90 25.87 19.86
N SER A 234 19.67 26.33 18.88
CA SER A 234 20.57 27.48 18.99
C SER A 234 19.82 28.82 18.86
N TRP A 235 18.50 28.81 18.66
CA TRP A 235 17.66 30.01 18.50
C TRP A 235 16.79 30.37 19.72
N LEU A 236 16.90 29.63 20.83
CA LEU A 236 16.18 29.90 22.09
C LEU A 236 17.12 30.29 23.24
N SER A 237 18.23 30.97 22.91
CA SER A 237 19.14 31.59 23.89
C SER A 237 19.42 33.07 23.62
N GLU A 238 18.71 33.70 22.68
CA GLU A 238 18.81 35.14 22.38
C GLU A 238 17.46 35.90 22.36
N LEU A 239 16.44 35.35 23.01
CA LEU A 239 15.19 36.04 23.40
C LEU A 239 14.79 35.60 24.80
#